data_AF-C9L7W4-F1
#
_entry.id   AF-C9L7W4-F1
#
_cell.length_a   1.000
_cell.length_b   1.000
_cell.length_c   1.000
_cell.angle_alpha   90.00
_cell.angle_beta   90.00
_cell.angle_gamma   90.00
#
_symmetry.space_group_name_H-M   'P 1'
#
loop_
_entity.id
_entity.type
_entity.pdbx_description
1 polymer ?
#
loop_
_entity_poly.entity_id
_entity_poly.type
_entity_poly.pdbx_seq_one_letter_code
_entity_poly.pdbx_strand_id
1 'polypeptide(L)'
;MELTCQQAMWILTGVNMHIDRIKNFISMYPQIYSDENTDKINEIKTNRKYIWICNKGHKFEALPSNIIKDDGFHCTVCSNHTVLQGYNDMATTHPECMKYLLNLEDGYKYTFGSNKKIYWKCPDCGYVMYKAPNKFLTNKNKCNNCNDFISYGEKYVSKFLDLMNTNYTKHVSFKWSGKKSYDFYLKDYMCIIEVHGKQHYIESGFTDLGGRTLKQEKANDDFKKDIASKNGIQHYIEINARNSDADYIKNSILQSNIETVLNQKITLSDEQWELCHVATCNNMLKTVCDIYENKTKSIKEISREVGYCRNTIVSWLKKGAKIGWCSYDSKEAVLKANKETSKRTVKTMSKPIFQMTKDLKIIGEYPSINEAQRKLHISHIWDVIVGRRQSAGGYIWGYQELDMN
;
A
#
# COMPACT_ATOMS: atom_id res chain seq x y z
N MET A 1 23.82 -13.05 -41.66
CA MET A 1 24.65 -11.94 -41.18
C MET A 1 23.79 -10.69 -41.17
N GLU A 2 23.41 -10.28 -39.96
CA GLU A 2 22.73 -9.02 -39.69
C GLU A 2 23.57 -7.87 -40.23
N LEU A 3 22.96 -6.98 -41.00
CA LEU A 3 23.58 -5.71 -41.38
C LEU A 3 22.87 -4.61 -40.59
N THR A 4 23.60 -4.11 -39.60
CA THR A 4 23.23 -3.06 -38.65
C THR A 4 23.13 -1.69 -39.34
N CYS A 5 22.14 -0.90 -38.91
CA CYS A 5 21.73 0.45 -39.33
C CYS A 5 22.78 1.59 -39.25
N GLN A 6 24.07 1.35 -39.47
CA GLN A 6 25.08 2.41 -39.36
C GLN A 6 25.94 2.49 -40.62
N GLN A 7 25.45 3.19 -41.65
CA GLN A 7 26.27 3.92 -42.62
C GLN A 7 25.38 4.66 -43.62
N ALA A 8 25.20 5.96 -43.41
CA ALA A 8 25.17 7.02 -44.43
C ALA A 8 24.56 8.30 -43.83
N MET A 9 25.41 9.16 -43.28
CA MET A 9 25.13 10.60 -43.22
C MET A 9 25.24 11.20 -44.63
N TRP A 10 24.44 12.21 -44.94
CA TRP A 10 24.83 13.51 -45.53
C TRP A 10 23.61 14.47 -45.55
N ILE A 11 23.92 15.76 -45.53
CA ILE A 11 23.11 16.93 -45.12
C ILE A 11 22.39 17.58 -46.32
N LEU A 12 21.18 18.13 -46.15
CA LEU A 12 20.73 19.49 -46.58
C LEU A 12 19.19 19.64 -46.64
N THR A 13 18.77 20.86 -46.37
CA THR A 13 17.41 21.39 -46.18
C THR A 13 16.50 21.25 -47.41
N GLY A 14 15.29 20.73 -47.21
CA GLY A 14 14.21 20.82 -48.20
C GLY A 14 13.18 19.71 -48.01
N VAL A 15 11.90 20.08 -47.92
CA VAL A 15 10.74 19.19 -47.73
C VAL A 15 10.63 18.07 -48.80
N ASN A 16 11.39 18.15 -49.89
CA ASN A 16 11.43 17.16 -50.98
C ASN A 16 12.38 15.96 -50.75
N MET A 17 13.42 16.06 -49.92
CA MET A 17 14.38 14.94 -49.80
C MET A 17 13.82 13.76 -48.97
N HIS A 18 12.79 14.00 -48.16
CA HIS A 18 12.16 12.96 -47.35
C HIS A 18 11.28 12.02 -48.19
N ILE A 19 10.50 12.57 -49.12
CA ILE A 19 9.55 11.77 -49.93
C ILE A 19 10.25 10.82 -50.90
N ASP A 20 11.35 11.25 -51.53
CA ASP A 20 12.10 10.38 -52.45
C ASP A 20 12.78 9.24 -51.69
N ARG A 21 13.25 9.51 -50.46
CA ARG A 21 13.79 8.49 -49.56
C ARG A 21 12.73 7.46 -49.19
N ILE A 22 11.50 7.89 -48.94
CA ILE A 22 10.36 6.98 -48.69
C ILE A 22 10.01 6.18 -49.93
N LYS A 23 9.91 6.80 -51.11
CA LYS A 23 9.62 6.11 -52.37
C LYS A 23 10.67 5.03 -52.67
N ASN A 24 11.95 5.35 -52.48
CA ASN A 24 13.04 4.38 -52.61
C ASN A 24 12.92 3.25 -51.58
N PHE A 25 12.59 3.58 -50.33
CA PHE A 25 12.39 2.59 -49.28
C PHE A 25 11.21 1.65 -49.59
N ILE A 26 10.10 2.18 -50.13
CA ILE A 26 8.96 1.37 -50.60
C ILE A 26 9.36 0.51 -51.80
N SER A 27 10.17 1.02 -52.73
CA SER A 27 10.66 0.23 -53.88
C SER A 27 11.47 -1.00 -53.42
N MET A 28 12.27 -0.84 -52.37
CA MET A 28 13.02 -1.95 -51.76
C MET A 28 12.14 -2.89 -50.92
N TYR A 29 11.08 -2.36 -50.30
CA TYR A 29 10.17 -3.10 -49.42
C TYR A 29 8.70 -2.80 -49.74
N PRO A 30 8.15 -3.28 -50.87
CA PRO A 30 6.81 -2.90 -51.31
C PRO A 30 5.69 -3.23 -50.32
N GLN A 31 5.88 -4.28 -49.52
CA GLN A 31 4.93 -4.74 -48.51
C GLN A 31 4.65 -3.73 -47.40
N ILE A 32 5.45 -2.68 -47.25
CA ILE A 32 5.22 -1.65 -46.21
C ILE A 32 4.14 -0.64 -46.58
N TYR A 33 3.77 -0.56 -47.86
CA TYR A 33 2.73 0.33 -48.36
C TYR A 33 1.46 -0.48 -48.61
N SER A 34 0.38 -0.17 -47.88
CA SER A 34 -0.87 -0.93 -47.97
C SER A 34 -1.53 -0.78 -49.34
N ASP A 35 -2.12 -1.87 -49.83
CA ASP A 35 -2.97 -1.91 -51.02
C ASP A 35 -4.31 -1.17 -50.84
N GLU A 36 -4.70 -0.90 -49.59
CA GLU A 36 -5.86 -0.07 -49.24
C GLU A 36 -5.67 1.44 -49.55
N ASN A 37 -4.45 1.88 -49.87
CA ASN A 37 -4.21 3.27 -50.25
C ASN A 37 -4.72 3.55 -51.67
N THR A 38 -5.41 4.68 -51.84
CA THR A 38 -5.92 5.10 -53.15
C THR A 38 -4.84 5.61 -54.09
N ASP A 39 -3.82 6.27 -53.54
CA ASP A 39 -2.76 6.91 -54.34
C ASP A 39 -1.68 5.89 -54.68
N LYS A 40 -1.09 6.00 -55.87
CA LYS A 40 0.07 5.18 -56.23
C LYS A 40 1.33 5.68 -55.53
N ILE A 41 2.35 4.83 -55.40
CA ILE A 41 3.62 5.15 -54.73
C ILE A 41 4.28 6.43 -55.29
N ASN A 42 4.21 6.63 -56.61
CA ASN A 42 4.79 7.81 -57.26
C ASN A 42 4.03 9.12 -56.95
N GLU A 43 2.79 9.01 -56.49
CA GLU A 43 1.85 10.11 -56.22
C GLU A 43 1.75 10.46 -54.72
N ILE A 44 2.53 9.80 -53.86
CA ILE A 44 2.54 10.05 -52.41
C ILE A 44 2.89 11.52 -52.12
N LYS A 45 2.08 12.15 -51.26
CA LYS A 45 2.23 13.55 -50.82
C LYS A 45 2.71 13.63 -49.38
N THR A 46 3.59 14.57 -49.06
CA THR A 46 4.19 14.72 -47.72
C THR A 46 3.18 15.09 -46.63
N ASN A 47 2.10 15.77 -46.99
CA ASN A 47 1.09 16.30 -46.07
C ASN A 47 -0.19 15.43 -45.98
N ARG A 48 -0.20 14.25 -46.61
CA ARG A 48 -1.32 13.30 -46.55
C ARG A 48 -0.90 12.06 -45.78
N LYS A 49 -1.81 11.52 -44.99
CA LYS A 49 -1.57 10.24 -44.31
C LYS A 49 -1.85 9.07 -45.23
N TYR A 50 -1.08 8.00 -45.04
CA TYR A 50 -1.21 6.74 -45.76
C TYR A 50 -1.25 5.59 -44.75
N ILE A 51 -1.76 4.44 -45.19
CA ILE A 51 -1.78 3.19 -44.44
C ILE A 51 -0.46 2.45 -44.71
N TRP A 52 0.30 2.22 -43.63
CA TRP A 52 1.60 1.56 -43.64
C TRP A 52 1.54 0.22 -42.92
N ILE A 53 2.41 -0.70 -43.31
CA ILE A 53 2.52 -2.04 -42.75
C ILE A 53 3.95 -2.25 -42.24
N CYS A 54 4.10 -2.63 -40.98
CA CYS A 54 5.43 -2.98 -40.45
C CYS A 54 5.79 -4.45 -40.70
N ASN A 55 7.03 -4.84 -40.42
CA ASN A 55 7.48 -6.22 -40.55
C ASN A 55 6.75 -7.23 -39.64
N LYS A 56 6.06 -6.77 -38.58
CA LYS A 56 5.18 -7.58 -37.73
C LYS A 56 3.74 -7.66 -38.24
N GLY A 57 3.43 -7.03 -39.38
CA GLY A 57 2.09 -7.01 -39.97
C GLY A 57 1.14 -5.96 -39.41
N HIS A 58 1.58 -5.06 -38.52
CA HIS A 58 0.70 -4.00 -38.02
C HIS A 58 0.38 -2.98 -39.11
N LYS A 59 -0.91 -2.78 -39.38
CA LYS A 59 -1.43 -1.71 -40.24
C LYS A 59 -1.67 -0.44 -39.41
N PHE A 60 -1.16 0.71 -39.86
CA PHE A 60 -1.34 1.98 -39.16
C PHE A 60 -1.30 3.18 -40.11
N GLU A 61 -2.05 4.23 -39.76
CA GLU A 61 -2.17 5.45 -40.56
C GLU A 61 -1.16 6.51 -40.08
N ALA A 62 -0.29 7.00 -40.96
CA ALA A 62 0.72 8.00 -40.62
C ALA A 62 1.12 8.88 -41.81
N LEU A 63 1.63 10.07 -41.51
CA LEU A 63 2.31 10.90 -42.50
C LEU A 63 3.60 10.22 -42.95
N PRO A 64 4.00 10.34 -44.22
CA PRO A 64 5.26 9.79 -44.71
C PRO A 64 6.46 10.26 -43.87
N SER A 65 6.45 11.52 -43.41
CA SER A 65 7.50 12.10 -42.54
C SER A 65 7.76 11.33 -41.25
N ASN A 66 6.77 10.58 -40.76
CA ASN A 66 6.79 9.98 -39.42
C ASN A 66 7.20 8.50 -39.42
N ILE A 67 7.27 7.87 -40.59
CA ILE A 67 7.49 6.43 -40.71
C ILE A 67 8.94 6.04 -40.99
N ILE A 68 9.78 6.96 -41.46
CA ILE A 68 11.21 6.74 -41.66
C ILE A 68 11.97 7.82 -40.90
N LYS A 69 12.71 7.39 -39.89
CA LYS A 69 13.63 8.19 -39.08
C LYS A 69 15.06 7.72 -39.31
N ASP A 70 16.02 8.39 -38.69
CA ASP A 70 17.46 8.09 -38.87
C ASP A 70 17.83 6.65 -38.47
N ASP A 71 17.03 6.01 -37.62
CA ASP A 71 17.19 4.63 -37.15
C ASP A 71 16.35 3.58 -37.91
N GLY A 72 15.58 4.00 -38.92
CA GLY A 72 14.82 3.12 -39.81
C GLY A 72 13.31 3.31 -39.78
N PHE A 73 12.58 2.23 -40.09
CA PHE A 73 11.11 2.25 -40.19
C PHE A 73 10.45 2.25 -38.80
N HIS A 74 9.61 3.25 -38.54
CA HIS A 74 9.01 3.48 -37.23
C HIS A 74 7.51 3.16 -37.23
N CYS A 75 7.16 2.00 -36.69
CA CYS A 75 5.77 1.59 -36.52
C CYS A 75 5.16 2.22 -35.26
N THR A 76 4.09 3.01 -35.41
CA THR A 76 3.43 3.68 -34.28
C THR A 76 2.75 2.69 -33.32
N VAL A 77 2.35 1.51 -33.79
CA VAL A 77 1.82 0.42 -32.94
C VAL A 77 2.95 -0.21 -32.12
N CYS A 78 4.06 -0.60 -32.74
CA CYS A 78 5.21 -1.16 -32.02
C CYS A 78 5.77 -0.20 -30.95
N SER A 79 5.75 1.10 -31.24
CA SER A 79 6.22 2.15 -30.33
C SER A 79 5.15 2.65 -29.34
N ASN A 80 3.98 1.99 -29.27
CA ASN A 80 2.87 2.33 -28.35
C ASN A 80 2.29 3.75 -28.51
N HIS A 81 2.47 4.37 -29.68
CA HIS A 81 1.87 5.65 -30.05
C HIS A 81 0.44 5.48 -30.61
N THR A 82 0.17 4.34 -31.26
CA THR A 82 -1.16 3.94 -31.74
C THR A 82 -1.55 2.64 -31.02
N VAL A 83 -2.78 2.59 -30.52
CA VAL A 83 -3.31 1.40 -29.85
C VAL A 83 -3.90 0.45 -30.89
N LEU A 84 -3.50 -0.81 -30.81
CA LEU A 84 -4.05 -1.94 -31.53
C LEU A 84 -4.56 -2.94 -30.50
N GLN A 85 -5.88 -3.13 -30.48
CA GLN A 85 -6.52 -4.11 -29.60
C GLN A 85 -6.02 -5.52 -29.91
N GLY A 86 -5.80 -6.32 -28.87
CA GLY A 86 -5.21 -7.66 -28.98
C GLY A 86 -3.68 -7.66 -29.10
N TYR A 87 -3.02 -6.49 -29.06
CA TYR A 87 -1.55 -6.41 -29.19
C TYR A 87 -0.89 -5.55 -28.11
N ASN A 88 -1.18 -4.24 -28.08
CA ASN A 88 -0.52 -3.29 -27.18
C ASN A 88 -1.48 -2.50 -26.28
N ASP A 89 -2.79 -2.77 -26.38
CA ASP A 89 -3.74 -2.26 -25.42
C ASP A 89 -3.48 -2.84 -24.02
N MET A 90 -4.03 -2.17 -23.02
CA MET A 90 -3.82 -2.53 -21.62
C MET A 90 -4.54 -3.82 -21.24
N ALA A 91 -5.70 -4.14 -21.85
CA ALA A 91 -6.40 -5.40 -21.59
C ALA A 91 -5.57 -6.61 -22.03
N THR A 92 -4.84 -6.50 -23.15
CA THR A 92 -3.93 -7.53 -23.64
C THR A 92 -2.63 -7.59 -22.84
N THR A 93 -2.01 -6.44 -22.59
CA THR A 93 -0.65 -6.40 -22.01
C THR A 93 -0.61 -6.43 -20.48
N HIS A 94 -1.67 -5.97 -19.82
CA HIS A 94 -1.80 -5.86 -18.36
C HIS A 94 -3.22 -6.25 -17.89
N PRO A 95 -3.68 -7.48 -18.19
CA PRO A 95 -5.05 -7.92 -17.89
C PRO A 95 -5.40 -7.84 -16.41
N GLU A 96 -4.42 -8.01 -15.51
CA GLU A 96 -4.60 -7.93 -14.06
C GLU A 96 -5.01 -6.54 -13.58
N CYS A 97 -4.73 -5.50 -14.37
CA CYS A 97 -5.08 -4.11 -14.07
C CYS A 97 -6.55 -3.79 -14.42
N MET A 98 -7.20 -4.56 -15.29
CA MET A 98 -8.55 -4.26 -15.81
C MET A 98 -9.61 -4.20 -14.72
N LYS A 99 -9.52 -5.05 -13.69
CA LYS A 99 -10.45 -5.08 -12.56
C LYS A 99 -10.47 -3.80 -11.72
N TYR A 100 -9.46 -2.95 -11.88
CA TYR A 100 -9.33 -1.68 -11.19
C TYR A 100 -9.79 -0.50 -12.05
N LEU A 101 -10.16 -0.69 -13.31
CA LEU A 101 -10.71 0.39 -14.12
C LEU A 101 -12.13 0.72 -13.68
N LEU A 102 -12.45 2.01 -13.63
CA LEU A 102 -13.84 2.43 -13.43
C LEU A 102 -14.66 2.22 -14.72
N ASN A 103 -14.01 2.41 -15.87
CA ASN A 103 -14.57 2.12 -17.20
C ASN A 103 -13.66 1.10 -17.92
N LEU A 104 -14.18 -0.10 -18.18
CA LEU A 104 -13.42 -1.18 -18.83
C LEU A 104 -12.97 -0.82 -20.24
N GLU A 105 -13.72 0.03 -20.96
CA GLU A 105 -13.37 0.47 -22.32
C GLU A 105 -12.03 1.21 -22.39
N ASP A 106 -11.62 1.86 -21.30
CA ASP A 106 -10.32 2.54 -21.25
C ASP A 106 -9.15 1.55 -21.38
N GLY A 107 -9.35 0.27 -21.01
CA GLY A 107 -8.37 -0.80 -21.16
C GLY A 107 -8.06 -1.16 -22.61
N TYR A 108 -9.05 -1.04 -23.49
CA TYR A 108 -8.89 -1.30 -24.92
C TYR A 108 -8.49 -0.04 -25.71
N LYS A 109 -8.67 1.14 -25.10
CA LYS A 109 -8.40 2.44 -25.72
C LYS A 109 -6.98 2.96 -25.49
N TYR A 110 -6.33 2.56 -24.40
CA TYR A 110 -5.01 3.06 -24.02
C TYR A 110 -4.01 1.94 -23.81
N THR A 111 -2.74 2.22 -24.12
CA THR A 111 -1.62 1.37 -23.71
C THR A 111 -1.29 1.64 -22.24
N PHE A 112 -0.65 0.68 -21.56
CA PHE A 112 -0.20 0.89 -20.19
C PHE A 112 0.85 2.02 -20.07
N GLY A 113 1.61 2.30 -21.14
CA GLY A 113 2.58 3.40 -21.19
C GLY A 113 1.97 4.81 -21.30
N SER A 114 0.65 4.92 -21.53
CA SER A 114 -0.04 6.18 -21.77
C SER A 114 0.09 7.18 -20.60
N ASN A 115 0.24 8.46 -20.94
CA ASN A 115 0.18 9.59 -19.99
C ASN A 115 -1.24 10.18 -19.84
N LYS A 116 -2.22 9.72 -20.62
CA LYS A 116 -3.60 10.18 -20.52
C LYS A 116 -4.22 9.65 -19.23
N LYS A 117 -4.73 10.53 -18.38
CA LYS A 117 -5.35 10.17 -17.10
C LYS A 117 -6.73 9.56 -17.35
N ILE A 118 -7.03 8.50 -16.61
CA ILE A 118 -8.31 7.80 -16.57
C ILE A 118 -8.69 7.49 -15.11
N TYR A 119 -9.90 6.99 -14.88
CA TYR A 119 -10.40 6.71 -13.54
C TYR A 119 -10.13 5.25 -13.15
N TRP A 120 -9.53 5.08 -11.98
CA TRP A 120 -9.15 3.79 -11.39
C TRP A 120 -9.77 3.64 -10.00
N LYS A 121 -10.19 2.43 -9.61
CA LYS A 121 -10.42 2.04 -8.23
C LYS A 121 -9.10 1.62 -7.60
N CYS A 122 -8.79 2.14 -6.43
CA CYS A 122 -7.62 1.73 -5.68
C CYS A 122 -7.70 0.24 -5.33
N PRO A 123 -6.65 -0.56 -5.60
CA PRO A 123 -6.62 -1.98 -5.24
C PRO A 123 -6.85 -2.26 -3.75
N ASP A 124 -6.47 -1.29 -2.92
CA ASP A 124 -6.38 -1.44 -1.48
C ASP A 124 -7.66 -0.99 -0.77
N CYS A 125 -8.15 0.21 -1.08
CA CYS A 125 -9.31 0.81 -0.40
C CYS A 125 -10.53 1.06 -1.32
N GLY A 126 -10.42 0.78 -2.62
CA GLY A 126 -11.50 1.01 -3.59
C GLY A 126 -11.71 2.48 -4.01
N TYR A 127 -11.01 3.44 -3.40
CA TYR A 127 -11.13 4.87 -3.74
C TYR A 127 -10.88 5.16 -5.22
N VAL A 128 -11.70 6.03 -5.81
CA VAL A 128 -11.60 6.41 -7.22
C VAL A 128 -10.50 7.46 -7.41
N MET A 129 -9.50 7.13 -8.22
CA MET A 129 -8.33 7.94 -8.52
C MET A 129 -8.31 8.32 -10.00
N TYR A 130 -7.91 9.56 -10.31
CA TYR A 130 -7.73 10.03 -11.68
C TYR A 130 -6.23 10.08 -12.04
N LYS A 131 -5.74 9.03 -12.71
CA LYS A 131 -4.29 8.80 -12.95
C LYS A 131 -3.99 8.21 -14.32
N ALA A 132 -2.78 8.46 -14.81
CA ALA A 132 -2.28 7.85 -16.03
C ALA A 132 -1.94 6.37 -15.80
N PRO A 133 -2.21 5.47 -16.76
CA PRO A 133 -1.90 4.05 -16.67
C PRO A 133 -0.45 3.76 -16.24
N ASN A 134 0.52 4.45 -16.83
CA ASN A 134 1.93 4.22 -16.55
C ASN A 134 2.38 4.60 -15.13
N LYS A 135 1.51 5.28 -14.37
CA LYS A 135 1.73 5.66 -12.98
C LYS A 135 0.97 4.76 -12.00
N PHE A 136 0.02 3.96 -12.46
CA PHE A 136 -0.92 3.24 -11.60
C PHE A 136 -0.21 2.24 -10.66
N LEU A 137 0.77 1.50 -11.15
CA LEU A 137 1.53 0.51 -10.37
C LEU A 137 2.82 1.06 -9.74
N THR A 138 3.10 2.36 -9.86
CA THR A 138 4.37 2.91 -9.35
C THR A 138 4.26 3.29 -7.87
N ASN A 139 5.24 2.87 -7.05
CA ASN A 139 5.34 3.23 -5.62
C ASN A 139 5.32 4.75 -5.37
N LYS A 140 5.73 5.56 -6.36
CA LYS A 140 5.72 7.03 -6.29
C LYS A 140 4.30 7.63 -6.36
N ASN A 141 3.27 6.84 -6.68
CA ASN A 141 1.90 7.29 -6.87
C ASN A 141 0.91 6.44 -6.06
N LYS A 142 1.18 6.24 -4.76
CA LYS A 142 0.21 5.62 -3.83
C LYS A 142 -1.13 6.33 -3.86
N CYS A 143 -2.19 5.61 -3.50
CA CYS A 143 -3.53 6.17 -3.37
C CYS A 143 -3.56 7.28 -2.32
N ASN A 144 -4.23 8.41 -2.59
CA ASN A 144 -4.43 9.51 -1.63
C ASN A 144 -5.30 9.12 -0.42
N ASN A 145 -5.75 7.87 -0.32
CA ASN A 145 -6.40 7.33 0.87
C ASN A 145 -5.53 6.28 1.58
N CYS A 146 -4.66 5.57 0.85
CA CYS A 146 -3.80 4.52 1.41
C CYS A 146 -2.37 4.99 1.71
N ASN A 147 -2.00 6.20 1.29
CA ASN A 147 -0.64 6.70 1.43
C ASN A 147 -0.22 6.72 2.91
N ASP A 148 1.02 6.33 3.19
CA ASP A 148 1.57 6.30 4.56
C ASP A 148 1.85 7.71 5.09
N PHE A 149 1.85 8.72 4.22
CA PHE A 149 1.98 10.13 4.59
C PHE A 149 0.70 10.75 5.16
N ILE A 150 -0.43 10.03 5.12
CA ILE A 150 -1.70 10.51 5.67
C ILE A 150 -1.80 10.05 7.10
N SER A 151 -2.08 11.00 8.00
CA SER A 151 -2.18 10.71 9.42
C SER A 151 -3.33 9.73 9.72
N TYR A 152 -3.21 9.01 10.83
CA TYR A 152 -4.28 8.14 11.32
C TYR A 152 -5.61 8.89 11.40
N GLY A 153 -5.59 10.13 11.90
CA GLY A 153 -6.79 10.94 12.05
C GLY A 153 -7.45 11.32 10.73
N GLU A 154 -6.67 11.70 9.72
CA GLU A 154 -7.23 12.01 8.40
C GLU A 154 -7.83 10.78 7.73
N LYS A 155 -7.21 9.59 7.86
CA LYS A 155 -7.83 8.34 7.37
C LYS A 155 -9.16 8.05 8.06
N TYR A 156 -9.22 8.28 9.38
CA TYR A 156 -10.42 8.10 10.17
C TYR A 156 -11.55 9.06 9.74
N VAL A 157 -11.24 10.36 9.65
CA VAL A 157 -12.20 11.41 9.25
C VAL A 157 -12.66 11.19 7.80
N SER A 158 -11.77 10.82 6.90
CA SER A 158 -12.12 10.47 5.52
C SER A 158 -13.16 9.35 5.46
N LYS A 159 -12.94 8.26 6.20
CA LYS A 159 -13.89 7.16 6.21
C LYS A 159 -15.22 7.52 6.86
N PHE A 160 -15.19 8.36 7.90
CA PHE A 160 -16.39 8.93 8.51
C PHE A 160 -17.21 9.74 7.47
N LEU A 161 -16.57 10.64 6.72
CA LEU A 161 -17.24 11.43 5.68
C LEU A 161 -17.82 10.55 4.57
N ASP A 162 -17.11 9.49 4.16
CA ASP A 162 -17.63 8.51 3.19
C ASP A 162 -18.90 7.81 3.71
N LEU A 163 -18.92 7.41 4.98
CA LEU A 163 -20.07 6.77 5.61
C LEU A 163 -21.25 7.71 5.79
N MET A 164 -20.97 9.01 5.96
CA MET A 164 -21.97 10.08 5.96
C MET A 164 -22.42 10.48 4.54
N ASN A 165 -21.88 9.84 3.50
CA ASN A 165 -22.15 10.14 2.08
C ASN A 165 -21.87 11.62 1.72
N THR A 166 -20.81 12.19 2.31
CA THR A 166 -20.44 13.59 2.14
C THR A 166 -19.36 13.73 1.07
N ASN A 167 -19.54 14.64 0.11
CA ASN A 167 -18.52 14.94 -0.90
C ASN A 167 -17.42 15.84 -0.32
N TYR A 168 -16.16 15.45 -0.51
CA TYR A 168 -15.01 16.24 -0.07
C TYR A 168 -13.81 16.10 -1.00
N THR A 169 -12.91 17.09 -0.94
CA THR A 169 -11.58 17.04 -1.56
C THR A 169 -10.52 17.07 -0.47
N LYS A 170 -9.50 16.20 -0.56
CA LYS A 170 -8.39 16.15 0.41
C LYS A 170 -7.24 17.07 0.02
N HIS A 171 -6.49 17.55 1.02
CA HIS A 171 -5.24 18.31 0.86
C HIS A 171 -5.36 19.45 -0.17
N VAL A 172 -6.46 20.20 -0.11
CA VAL A 172 -6.73 21.23 -1.09
C VAL A 172 -5.85 22.45 -0.83
N SER A 173 -5.26 23.00 -1.89
CA SER A 173 -4.65 24.33 -1.87
C SER A 173 -5.45 25.26 -2.78
N PHE A 174 -5.82 26.43 -2.28
CA PHE A 174 -6.51 27.43 -3.06
C PHE A 174 -5.51 28.44 -3.62
N LYS A 175 -5.89 29.14 -4.71
CA LYS A 175 -5.06 30.22 -5.25
C LYS A 175 -4.73 31.29 -4.20
N TRP A 176 -5.69 31.58 -3.32
CA TRP A 176 -5.56 32.55 -2.23
C TRP A 176 -4.82 32.01 -1.01
N SER A 177 -4.67 30.68 -0.83
CA SER A 177 -3.99 30.11 0.33
C SER A 177 -2.46 30.02 0.16
N GLY A 178 -1.94 30.49 -0.98
CA GLY A 178 -0.52 30.42 -1.32
C GLY A 178 -0.03 28.98 -1.39
N LYS A 179 1.01 28.65 -0.61
CA LYS A 179 1.57 27.28 -0.50
C LYS A 179 0.93 26.45 0.62
N LYS A 180 -0.13 26.93 1.28
CA LYS A 180 -0.79 26.22 2.39
C LYS A 180 -1.92 25.35 1.88
N SER A 181 -1.96 24.11 2.34
CA SER A 181 -3.03 23.14 2.07
C SER A 181 -3.92 22.95 3.29
N TYR A 182 -5.16 22.54 3.04
CA TYR A 182 -6.15 22.18 4.04
C TYR A 182 -6.53 20.71 3.93
N ASP A 183 -6.74 20.02 5.05
CA ASP A 183 -6.90 18.56 5.05
C ASP A 183 -8.14 18.10 4.29
N PHE A 184 -9.28 18.75 4.52
CA PHE A 184 -10.52 18.49 3.79
C PHE A 184 -11.24 19.77 3.41
N TYR A 185 -11.82 19.78 2.21
CA TYR A 185 -12.77 20.80 1.76
C TYR A 185 -14.05 20.18 1.25
N LEU A 186 -15.15 20.55 1.92
CA LEU A 186 -16.50 20.14 1.64
C LEU A 186 -17.17 21.29 0.88
N LYS A 187 -17.07 21.21 -0.45
CA LYS A 187 -17.46 22.29 -1.37
C LYS A 187 -18.92 22.71 -1.20
N ASP A 188 -19.81 21.73 -1.07
CA ASP A 188 -21.26 21.95 -0.99
C ASP A 188 -21.67 22.73 0.27
N TYR A 189 -20.80 22.73 1.28
CA TYR A 189 -21.02 23.38 2.58
C TYR A 189 -20.08 24.57 2.81
N MET A 190 -19.24 24.93 1.83
CA MET A 190 -18.17 25.93 1.99
C MET A 190 -17.38 25.73 3.29
N CYS A 191 -17.08 24.46 3.60
CA CYS A 191 -16.52 24.04 4.87
C CYS A 191 -15.12 23.46 4.70
N ILE A 192 -14.21 23.87 5.58
CA ILE A 192 -12.89 23.27 5.74
C ILE A 192 -12.86 22.46 7.03
N ILE A 193 -12.21 21.28 6.98
CA ILE A 193 -11.89 20.48 8.17
C ILE A 193 -10.37 20.31 8.23
N GLU A 194 -9.78 20.65 9.37
CA GLU A 194 -8.38 20.36 9.73
C GLU A 194 -8.32 19.27 10.78
N VAL A 195 -7.37 18.36 10.67
CA VAL A 195 -7.18 17.24 11.59
C VAL A 195 -5.84 17.39 12.31
N HIS A 196 -5.88 17.95 13.51
CA HIS A 196 -4.69 18.32 14.25
C HIS A 196 -4.11 17.14 15.04
N GLY A 197 -2.88 16.77 14.71
CA GLY A 197 -2.08 15.77 15.45
C GLY A 197 -1.39 16.35 16.69
N LYS A 198 -0.56 15.52 17.35
CA LYS A 198 0.12 15.85 18.62
C LYS A 198 0.95 17.14 18.55
N GLN A 199 1.53 17.43 17.39
CA GLN A 199 2.37 18.60 17.13
C GLN A 199 1.66 19.95 17.32
N HIS A 200 0.32 20.01 17.27
CA HIS A 200 -0.44 21.25 17.52
C HIS A 200 -0.66 21.54 19.01
N TYR A 201 -0.37 20.57 19.90
CA TYR A 201 -0.73 20.65 21.32
C TYR A 201 0.47 20.61 22.26
N ILE A 202 1.61 20.07 21.81
CA ILE A 202 2.81 19.86 22.63
C ILE A 202 4.02 20.29 21.80
N GLU A 203 5.03 20.89 22.44
CA GLU A 203 6.32 21.12 21.78
C GLU A 203 6.88 19.80 21.25
N SER A 204 7.08 19.75 19.94
CA SER A 204 7.65 18.58 19.29
C SER A 204 9.16 18.54 19.55
N GLY A 205 9.72 17.37 19.87
CA GLY A 205 11.17 17.18 20.04
C GLY A 205 11.98 17.28 18.73
N PHE A 206 11.41 17.88 17.69
CA PHE A 206 12.02 18.09 16.37
C PHE A 206 12.41 19.54 16.13
N THR A 207 12.25 20.44 17.11
CA THR A 207 12.74 21.83 17.02
C THR A 207 14.23 21.90 16.73
N ASP A 208 15.01 20.97 17.29
CA ASP A 208 16.46 20.88 17.11
C ASP A 208 16.86 20.38 15.70
N LEU A 209 15.89 19.86 14.93
CA LEU A 209 16.04 19.40 13.54
C LEU A 209 15.38 20.37 12.55
N GLY A 210 15.07 21.61 12.97
CA GLY A 210 14.44 22.63 12.13
C GLY A 210 12.93 22.52 12.00
N GLY A 211 12.27 21.71 12.84
CA GLY A 211 10.82 21.66 12.96
C GLY A 211 10.24 22.95 13.57
N ARG A 212 8.98 23.27 13.24
CA ARG A 212 8.34 24.48 13.78
C ARG A 212 8.06 24.33 15.27
N THR A 213 8.12 25.46 15.99
CA THR A 213 7.73 25.53 17.39
C THR A 213 6.21 25.50 17.55
N LEU A 214 5.71 25.13 18.72
CA LEU A 214 4.28 25.13 19.04
C LEU A 214 3.63 26.52 18.80
N LYS A 215 4.36 27.59 19.11
CA LYS A 215 3.90 28.97 18.86
C LYS A 215 3.77 29.28 17.37
N GLN A 216 4.72 28.80 16.56
CA GLN A 216 4.67 28.96 15.10
C GLN A 216 3.54 28.16 14.47
N GLU A 217 3.26 26.94 14.94
CA GLU A 217 2.13 26.16 14.44
C GLU A 217 0.79 26.82 14.79
N LYS A 218 0.59 27.28 16.03
CA LYS A 218 -0.63 28.04 16.39
C LYS A 218 -0.84 29.28 15.54
N ALA A 219 0.21 30.09 15.34
CA ALA A 219 0.12 31.27 14.49
C ALA A 219 -0.19 30.94 13.02
N ASN A 220 0.28 29.77 12.55
CA ASN A 220 -0.01 29.26 11.21
C ASN A 220 -1.47 28.80 11.08
N ASP A 221 -2.00 28.11 12.09
CA ASP A 221 -3.40 27.66 12.14
C ASP A 221 -4.36 28.86 12.17
N ASP A 222 -4.07 29.87 13.00
CA ASP A 222 -4.84 31.11 13.08
C ASP A 222 -4.86 31.84 11.72
N PHE A 223 -3.69 31.95 11.08
CA PHE A 223 -3.59 32.55 9.75
C PHE A 223 -4.37 31.77 8.69
N LYS A 224 -4.30 30.43 8.71
CA LYS A 224 -5.06 29.56 7.80
C LYS A 224 -6.56 29.74 7.96
N LYS A 225 -7.03 29.94 9.18
CA LYS A 225 -8.44 30.16 9.50
C LYS A 225 -8.92 31.54 9.06
N ASP A 226 -8.15 32.59 9.35
CA ASP A 226 -8.43 33.96 8.95
C ASP A 226 -8.50 34.12 7.42
N ILE A 227 -7.51 33.58 6.70
CA ILE A 227 -7.48 33.68 5.24
C ILE A 227 -8.60 32.87 4.58
N ALA A 228 -8.99 31.73 5.16
CA ALA A 228 -10.16 30.97 4.72
C ALA A 228 -11.45 31.79 4.87
N SER A 229 -11.67 32.38 6.04
CA SER A 229 -12.85 33.22 6.30
C SER A 229 -12.95 34.42 5.36
N LYS A 230 -11.83 35.10 5.12
CA LYS A 230 -11.77 36.26 4.19
C LYS A 230 -12.06 35.90 2.73
N ASN A 231 -11.94 34.62 2.36
CA ASN A 231 -12.11 34.14 0.99
C ASN A 231 -13.39 33.29 0.82
N GLY A 232 -14.39 33.49 1.68
CA GLY A 232 -15.74 32.94 1.48
C GLY A 232 -15.96 31.52 2.03
N ILE A 233 -15.02 30.98 2.81
CA ILE A 233 -15.24 29.76 3.60
C ILE A 233 -16.12 30.13 4.79
N GLN A 234 -17.27 29.46 4.93
CA GLN A 234 -18.28 29.77 5.95
C GLN A 234 -18.07 28.98 7.24
N HIS A 235 -17.51 27.77 7.12
CA HIS A 235 -17.33 26.87 8.25
C HIS A 235 -15.90 26.34 8.31
N TYR A 236 -15.34 26.32 9.52
CA TYR A 236 -13.99 25.82 9.78
C TYR A 236 -14.02 24.89 11.00
N ILE A 237 -13.81 23.61 10.77
CA ILE A 237 -13.89 22.56 11.80
C ILE A 237 -12.48 22.07 12.11
N GLU A 238 -12.15 21.98 13.39
CA GLU A 238 -10.88 21.43 13.86
C GLU A 238 -11.17 20.13 14.60
N ILE A 239 -10.63 19.02 14.09
CA ILE A 239 -10.75 17.70 14.71
C ILE A 239 -9.44 17.40 15.45
N ASN A 240 -9.54 17.17 16.76
CA ASN A 240 -8.41 16.82 17.59
C ASN A 240 -8.07 15.34 17.44
N ALA A 241 -6.95 15.06 16.77
CA ALA A 241 -6.40 13.74 16.56
C ALA A 241 -5.02 13.56 17.23
N ARG A 242 -4.77 14.29 18.33
CA ARG A 242 -3.48 14.23 19.06
C ARG A 242 -3.11 12.82 19.51
N ASN A 243 -4.13 12.02 19.82
CA ASN A 243 -4.01 10.60 20.12
C ASN A 243 -4.53 9.84 18.90
N SER A 244 -3.69 8.98 18.31
CA SER A 244 -4.07 8.09 17.21
C SER A 244 -4.93 6.92 17.72
N ASP A 245 -6.07 7.26 18.32
CA ASP A 245 -7.01 6.38 18.99
C ASP A 245 -8.42 6.59 18.40
N ALA A 246 -9.15 5.50 18.17
CA ALA A 246 -10.44 5.55 17.48
C ALA A 246 -11.50 6.30 18.29
N ASP A 247 -11.64 5.97 19.58
CA ASP A 247 -12.63 6.57 20.46
C ASP A 247 -12.34 8.05 20.69
N TYR A 248 -11.06 8.40 20.80
CA TYR A 248 -10.63 9.79 20.93
C TYR A 248 -11.08 10.65 19.74
N ILE A 249 -10.86 10.17 18.52
CA ILE A 249 -11.22 10.90 17.30
C ILE A 249 -12.74 10.90 17.10
N LYS A 250 -13.41 9.77 17.34
CA LYS A 250 -14.89 9.67 17.37
C LYS A 250 -15.48 10.76 18.27
N ASN A 251 -14.99 10.87 19.51
CA ASN A 251 -15.46 11.88 20.44
C ASN A 251 -15.16 13.32 19.96
N SER A 252 -13.99 13.56 19.36
CA SER A 252 -13.71 14.88 18.78
C SER A 252 -14.64 15.25 17.63
N ILE A 253 -15.05 14.29 16.80
CA ILE A 253 -16.03 14.50 15.72
C ILE A 253 -17.41 14.80 16.33
N LEU A 254 -17.85 14.00 17.29
CA LEU A 254 -19.16 14.17 17.95
C LEU A 254 -19.29 15.48 18.72
N GLN A 255 -18.19 16.02 19.25
CA GLN A 255 -18.17 17.31 19.95
C GLN A 255 -18.01 18.53 19.01
N SER A 256 -17.72 18.28 17.73
CA SER A 256 -17.62 19.34 16.72
C SER A 256 -19.00 19.80 16.26
N ASN A 257 -19.07 20.91 15.53
CA ASN A 257 -20.32 21.41 14.93
C ASN A 257 -20.66 20.76 13.58
N ILE A 258 -20.05 19.61 13.25
CA ILE A 258 -20.18 18.98 11.93
C ILE A 258 -21.63 18.59 11.60
N GLU A 259 -22.44 18.16 12.57
CA GLU A 259 -23.85 17.84 12.33
C GLU A 259 -24.63 19.05 11.84
N THR A 260 -24.39 20.21 12.46
CA THR A 260 -25.00 21.49 12.08
C THR A 260 -24.55 21.92 10.70
N VAL A 261 -23.24 21.81 10.40
CA VAL A 261 -22.67 22.19 9.10
C VAL A 261 -23.21 21.31 7.98
N LEU A 262 -23.28 20.01 8.19
CA LEU A 262 -23.80 19.06 7.19
C LEU A 262 -25.32 19.08 7.09
N ASN A 263 -26.01 19.74 8.04
CA ASN A 263 -27.45 19.66 8.24
C ASN A 263 -27.94 18.20 8.31
N GLN A 264 -27.16 17.35 8.98
CA GLN A 264 -27.37 15.90 9.05
C GLN A 264 -26.90 15.39 10.41
N LYS A 265 -27.76 14.64 11.11
CA LYS A 265 -27.39 13.95 12.34
C LYS A 265 -26.46 12.77 12.05
N ILE A 266 -25.49 12.54 12.91
CA ILE A 266 -24.63 11.36 12.86
C ILE A 266 -25.41 10.17 13.44
N THR A 267 -25.79 9.24 12.57
CA THR A 267 -26.54 8.03 12.92
C THR A 267 -25.71 6.75 12.77
N LEU A 268 -24.38 6.88 12.74
CA LEU A 268 -23.47 5.75 12.55
C LEU A 268 -23.54 4.78 13.73
N SER A 269 -23.78 3.51 13.41
CA SER A 269 -23.68 2.37 14.33
C SER A 269 -22.25 2.18 14.84
N ASP A 270 -22.08 1.42 15.93
CA ASP A 270 -20.75 1.10 16.45
C ASP A 270 -19.91 0.29 15.45
N GLU A 271 -20.54 -0.57 14.64
CA GLU A 271 -19.88 -1.26 13.54
C GLU A 271 -19.35 -0.28 12.48
N GLN A 272 -20.12 0.75 12.14
CA GLN A 272 -19.70 1.78 11.18
C GLN A 272 -18.56 2.64 11.73
N TRP A 273 -18.57 2.98 13.03
CA TRP A 273 -17.44 3.64 13.67
C TRP A 273 -16.18 2.78 13.67
N GLU A 274 -16.32 1.46 13.88
CA GLU A 274 -15.20 0.53 13.77
C GLU A 274 -14.64 0.50 12.33
N LEU A 275 -15.49 0.63 11.29
CA LEU A 275 -15.01 0.75 9.91
C LEU A 275 -14.10 1.96 9.71
N CYS A 276 -14.33 3.07 10.41
CA CYS A 276 -13.42 4.22 10.40
C CYS A 276 -12.04 3.84 10.94
N HIS A 277 -11.98 3.09 12.05
CA HIS A 277 -10.72 2.57 12.59
C HIS A 277 -10.04 1.60 11.60
N VAL A 278 -10.79 0.69 11.01
CA VAL A 278 -10.26 -0.30 10.06
C VAL A 278 -9.69 0.36 8.82
N ALA A 279 -10.31 1.41 8.30
CA ALA A 279 -9.79 2.16 7.15
C ALA A 279 -8.43 2.83 7.45
N THR A 280 -8.10 3.07 8.71
CA THR A 280 -6.76 3.53 9.12
C THR A 280 -5.73 2.40 9.13
N CYS A 281 -6.18 1.16 9.32
CA CYS A 281 -5.30 0.00 9.41
C CYS A 281 -4.73 -0.31 8.02
N ASN A 282 -3.41 -0.52 7.97
CA ASN A 282 -2.68 -0.83 6.74
C ASN A 282 -3.24 -2.12 6.08
N ASN A 283 -3.17 -2.23 4.74
CA ASN A 283 -3.42 -3.46 3.95
C ASN A 283 -2.76 -4.71 4.55
N MET A 284 -1.69 -4.52 5.31
CA MET A 284 -1.04 -5.59 6.06
C MET A 284 -2.00 -6.30 7.04
N LEU A 285 -2.95 -5.60 7.66
CA LEU A 285 -3.98 -6.22 8.49
C LEU A 285 -4.81 -7.20 7.67
N LYS A 286 -5.29 -6.77 6.50
CA LYS A 286 -6.07 -7.63 5.60
C LYS A 286 -5.26 -8.83 5.14
N THR A 287 -4.02 -8.59 4.70
CA THR A 287 -3.07 -9.64 4.31
C THR A 287 -2.87 -10.66 5.42
N VAL A 288 -2.69 -10.20 6.66
CA VAL A 288 -2.54 -11.05 7.84
C VAL A 288 -3.80 -11.87 8.12
N CYS A 289 -5.00 -11.28 7.97
CA CYS A 289 -6.27 -11.99 8.11
C CYS A 289 -6.43 -13.06 7.01
N ASP A 290 -6.12 -12.71 5.77
CA ASP A 290 -6.21 -13.62 4.62
C ASP A 290 -5.24 -14.80 4.75
N ILE A 291 -3.99 -14.54 5.18
CA ILE A 291 -3.01 -15.60 5.48
C ILE A 291 -3.53 -16.47 6.64
N TYR A 292 -4.06 -15.86 7.69
CA TYR A 292 -4.59 -16.61 8.83
C TYR A 292 -5.73 -17.53 8.43
N GLU A 293 -6.64 -17.06 7.58
CA GLU A 293 -7.82 -17.82 7.18
C GLU A 293 -7.50 -18.90 6.17
N ASN A 294 -6.73 -18.55 5.14
CA ASN A 294 -6.61 -19.38 3.95
C ASN A 294 -5.28 -20.15 3.85
N LYS A 295 -4.28 -19.82 4.68
CA LYS A 295 -2.92 -20.39 4.58
C LYS A 295 -2.44 -21.07 5.85
N THR A 296 -2.39 -20.35 6.97
CA THR A 296 -1.89 -20.91 8.25
C THR A 296 -2.50 -20.21 9.45
N LYS A 297 -2.97 -20.99 10.43
CA LYS A 297 -3.45 -20.46 11.73
C LYS A 297 -2.30 -20.18 12.71
N SER A 298 -1.03 -20.38 12.30
CA SER A 298 0.15 -20.19 13.14
C SER A 298 0.63 -18.75 13.15
N ILE A 299 0.37 -18.02 14.25
CA ILE A 299 0.85 -16.63 14.44
C ILE A 299 2.37 -16.52 14.23
N LYS A 300 3.14 -17.56 14.59
CA LYS A 300 4.59 -17.58 14.44
C LYS A 300 5.02 -17.67 12.97
N GLU A 301 4.30 -18.42 12.14
CA GLU A 301 4.58 -18.50 10.71
C GLU A 301 4.18 -17.21 10.00
N ILE A 302 2.98 -16.69 10.30
CA ILE A 302 2.53 -15.39 9.77
C ILE A 302 3.55 -14.31 10.09
N SER A 303 3.99 -14.22 11.35
CA SER A 303 5.00 -13.26 11.81
C SER A 303 6.32 -13.34 11.02
N ARG A 304 6.77 -14.54 10.65
CA ARG A 304 7.98 -14.73 9.82
C ARG A 304 7.75 -14.36 8.36
N GLU A 305 6.58 -14.68 7.83
CA GLU A 305 6.22 -14.40 6.44
C GLU A 305 6.06 -12.90 6.18
N VAL A 306 5.35 -12.19 7.06
CA VAL A 306 5.10 -10.75 6.87
C VAL A 306 6.14 -9.85 7.53
N GLY A 307 7.03 -10.41 8.37
CA GLY A 307 8.12 -9.66 9.01
C GLY A 307 7.70 -8.77 10.20
N TYR A 308 6.49 -8.96 10.76
CA TYR A 308 6.00 -8.20 11.92
C TYR A 308 6.03 -9.02 13.20
N CYS A 309 6.18 -8.37 14.36
CA CYS A 309 6.19 -9.05 15.65
C CYS A 309 4.82 -9.68 15.97
N ARG A 310 4.82 -10.78 16.72
CA ARG A 310 3.62 -11.57 17.02
C ARG A 310 2.50 -10.77 17.69
N ASN A 311 2.86 -9.80 18.55
CA ASN A 311 1.87 -8.97 19.23
C ASN A 311 1.09 -8.08 18.24
N THR A 312 1.78 -7.52 17.24
CA THR A 312 1.14 -6.75 16.17
C THR A 312 0.22 -7.64 15.34
N ILE A 313 0.67 -8.84 14.98
CA ILE A 313 -0.15 -9.83 14.27
C ILE A 313 -1.43 -10.16 15.06
N VAL A 314 -1.29 -10.48 16.35
CA VAL A 314 -2.44 -10.77 17.22
C VAL A 314 -3.38 -9.57 17.33
N SER A 315 -2.85 -8.35 17.44
CA SER A 315 -3.67 -7.13 17.45
C SER A 315 -4.48 -7.00 16.16
N TRP A 316 -3.86 -7.21 15.01
CA TRP A 316 -4.52 -7.19 13.70
C TRP A 316 -5.54 -8.30 13.53
N LEU A 317 -5.25 -9.53 13.96
CA LEU A 317 -6.21 -10.64 13.89
C LEU A 317 -7.42 -10.41 14.79
N LYS A 318 -7.24 -9.84 16.00
CA LYS A 318 -8.37 -9.44 16.86
C LYS A 318 -9.28 -8.42 16.16
N LYS A 319 -8.68 -7.42 15.52
CA LYS A 319 -9.42 -6.42 14.74
C LYS A 319 -10.13 -7.05 13.54
N GLY A 320 -9.42 -7.90 12.80
CA GLY A 320 -9.96 -8.64 11.66
C GLY A 320 -11.12 -9.55 12.03
N ALA A 321 -11.05 -10.24 13.17
CA ALA A 321 -12.13 -11.08 13.67
C ALA A 321 -13.38 -10.25 14.04
N LYS A 322 -13.21 -9.09 14.66
CA LYS A 322 -14.32 -8.19 15.03
C LYS A 322 -15.15 -7.76 13.81
N ILE A 323 -14.50 -7.62 12.66
CA ILE A 323 -15.13 -7.21 11.39
C ILE A 323 -15.41 -8.38 10.43
N GLY A 324 -15.23 -9.63 10.88
CA GLY A 324 -15.54 -10.83 10.10
C GLY A 324 -14.54 -11.17 8.98
N TRP A 325 -13.31 -10.63 9.01
CA TRP A 325 -12.27 -10.94 8.01
C TRP A 325 -11.50 -12.22 8.31
N CYS A 326 -11.51 -12.71 9.56
CA CYS A 326 -10.89 -13.99 9.90
C CYS A 326 -11.54 -14.60 11.15
N SER A 327 -11.28 -15.88 11.36
CA SER A 327 -11.86 -16.68 12.45
C SER A 327 -11.07 -16.59 13.77
N TYR A 328 -10.26 -15.55 13.98
CA TYR A 328 -9.34 -15.51 15.12
C TYR A 328 -10.08 -15.33 16.46
N ASP A 329 -9.98 -16.32 17.34
CA ASP A 329 -10.51 -16.26 18.71
C ASP A 329 -9.36 -16.18 19.73
N SER A 330 -9.33 -15.10 20.50
CA SER A 330 -8.29 -14.87 21.50
C SER A 330 -8.36 -15.80 22.71
N LYS A 331 -9.56 -16.24 23.11
CA LYS A 331 -9.76 -17.19 24.22
C LYS A 331 -9.29 -18.57 23.80
N GLU A 332 -9.66 -19.01 22.60
CA GLU A 332 -9.22 -20.29 22.03
C GLU A 332 -7.70 -20.33 21.87
N ALA A 333 -7.09 -19.24 21.38
CA ALA A 333 -5.64 -19.13 21.25
C ALA A 333 -4.93 -19.26 22.60
N VAL A 334 -5.44 -18.61 23.67
CA VAL A 334 -4.90 -18.74 25.03
C VAL A 334 -5.08 -20.15 25.57
N LEU A 335 -6.25 -20.78 25.37
CA LEU A 335 -6.51 -22.15 25.81
C LEU A 335 -5.56 -23.15 25.15
N LYS A 336 -5.33 -23.03 23.84
CA LYS A 336 -4.35 -23.85 23.10
C LYS A 336 -2.94 -23.66 23.65
N ALA A 337 -2.50 -22.42 23.83
CA ALA A 337 -1.18 -22.11 24.37
C ALA A 337 -0.99 -22.65 25.80
N ASN A 338 -2.01 -22.54 26.65
CA ASN A 338 -2.00 -23.09 28.01
C ASN A 338 -1.91 -24.62 27.96
N LYS A 339 -2.70 -25.29 27.12
CA LYS A 339 -2.66 -26.75 26.96
C LYS A 339 -1.30 -27.26 26.49
N GLU A 340 -0.68 -26.58 25.53
CA GLU A 340 0.67 -26.89 25.07
C GLU A 340 1.72 -26.67 26.15
N THR A 341 1.61 -25.56 26.90
CA THR A 341 2.49 -25.26 28.04
C THR A 341 2.35 -26.32 29.13
N SER A 342 1.12 -26.69 29.50
CA SER A 342 0.85 -27.76 30.48
C SER A 342 1.45 -29.09 30.03
N LYS A 343 1.27 -29.50 28.76
CA LYS A 343 1.89 -30.71 28.22
C LYS A 343 3.42 -30.68 28.31
N ARG A 344 4.03 -29.54 28.00
CA ARG A 344 5.48 -29.36 28.12
C ARG A 344 5.93 -29.42 29.57
N THR A 345 5.24 -28.72 30.47
CA THR A 345 5.53 -28.73 31.91
C THR A 345 5.46 -30.14 32.47
N VAL A 346 4.44 -30.93 32.12
CA VAL A 346 4.39 -32.35 32.49
C VAL A 346 5.62 -33.07 31.94
N LYS A 347 5.88 -33.00 30.63
CA LYS A 347 7.02 -33.69 29.99
C LYS A 347 8.38 -33.35 30.62
N THR A 348 8.59 -32.12 31.08
CA THR A 348 9.90 -31.65 31.59
C THR A 348 10.00 -31.63 33.11
N MET A 349 8.95 -31.28 33.84
CA MET A 349 9.03 -31.04 35.29
C MET A 349 8.66 -32.27 36.11
N SER A 350 7.94 -33.24 35.56
CA SER A 350 7.44 -34.40 36.30
C SER A 350 8.31 -35.66 36.18
N LYS A 351 9.51 -35.53 35.61
CA LYS A 351 10.47 -36.64 35.50
C LYS A 351 11.35 -36.73 36.75
N PRO A 352 11.68 -37.94 37.22
CA PRO A 352 12.66 -38.11 38.29
C PRO A 352 14.03 -37.54 37.92
N ILE A 353 14.76 -37.04 38.92
CA ILE A 353 16.05 -36.36 38.76
C ILE A 353 17.04 -36.77 39.84
N PHE A 354 18.33 -36.67 39.50
CA PHE A 354 19.44 -36.79 40.44
C PHE A 354 20.02 -35.42 40.78
N GLN A 355 20.35 -35.26 42.06
CA GLN A 355 21.25 -34.22 42.56
C GLN A 355 22.66 -34.82 42.67
N MET A 356 23.63 -34.15 42.05
CA MET A 356 25.01 -34.63 41.98
C MET A 356 26.03 -33.57 42.44
N THR A 357 27.15 -34.02 42.99
CA THR A 357 28.31 -33.15 43.22
C THR A 357 28.97 -32.76 41.90
N LYS A 358 29.96 -31.84 41.94
CA LYS A 358 30.74 -31.45 40.75
C LYS A 358 31.50 -32.63 40.13
N ASP A 359 31.85 -33.62 40.94
CA ASP A 359 32.51 -34.87 40.50
C ASP A 359 31.50 -35.95 40.07
N LEU A 360 30.26 -35.56 39.79
CA LEU A 360 29.17 -36.42 39.32
C LEU A 360 28.76 -37.55 40.28
N LYS A 361 29.02 -37.39 41.59
CA LYS A 361 28.51 -38.33 42.60
C LYS A 361 27.07 -38.00 42.96
N ILE A 362 26.17 -38.98 42.86
CA ILE A 362 24.75 -38.84 43.24
C ILE A 362 24.66 -38.70 44.77
N ILE A 363 23.95 -37.68 45.23
CA ILE A 363 23.75 -37.36 46.65
C ILE A 363 22.27 -37.17 47.02
N GLY A 364 21.38 -37.19 46.03
CA GLY A 364 19.94 -37.08 46.26
C GLY A 364 19.15 -37.52 45.03
N GLU A 365 18.00 -38.14 45.27
CA GLU A 365 17.04 -38.55 44.24
C GLU A 365 15.68 -37.90 44.52
N TYR A 366 15.06 -37.37 43.48
CA TYR A 366 13.77 -36.72 43.60
C TYR A 366 12.85 -37.17 42.47
N PRO A 367 11.57 -37.46 42.75
CA PRO A 367 10.64 -37.94 41.73
C PRO A 367 10.24 -36.84 40.73
N SER A 368 10.54 -35.57 41.02
CA SER A 368 10.33 -34.46 40.10
C SER A 368 11.21 -33.26 40.44
N ILE A 369 11.41 -32.38 39.45
CA ILE A 369 12.07 -31.08 39.67
C ILE A 369 11.29 -30.27 40.72
N ASN A 370 9.97 -30.21 40.62
CA ASN A 370 9.13 -29.46 41.56
C ASN A 370 9.25 -29.95 43.02
N GLU A 371 9.48 -31.25 43.24
CA GLU A 371 9.71 -31.77 44.58
C GLU A 371 11.09 -31.40 45.11
N ALA A 372 12.14 -31.54 44.29
CA ALA A 372 13.50 -31.15 44.66
C ALA A 372 13.58 -29.67 45.02
N GLN A 373 12.97 -28.80 44.20
CA GLN A 373 12.94 -27.35 44.46
C GLN A 373 12.23 -27.02 45.78
N ARG A 374 11.13 -27.71 46.11
CA ARG A 374 10.39 -27.50 47.36
C ARG A 374 11.15 -28.01 48.59
N LYS A 375 11.76 -29.20 48.51
CA LYS A 375 12.50 -29.79 49.64
C LYS A 375 13.81 -29.07 49.95
N LEU A 376 14.52 -28.62 48.92
CA LEU A 376 15.85 -28.04 49.07
C LEU A 376 15.88 -26.51 49.00
N HIS A 377 14.74 -25.88 48.65
CA HIS A 377 14.66 -24.44 48.40
C HIS A 377 15.65 -23.96 47.31
N ILE A 378 15.87 -24.77 46.27
CA ILE A 378 16.78 -24.48 45.15
C ILE A 378 15.98 -24.10 43.89
N SER A 379 16.33 -22.98 43.28
CA SER A 379 15.75 -22.49 42.02
C SER A 379 16.60 -22.92 40.81
N HIS A 380 16.03 -22.89 39.61
CA HIS A 380 16.75 -23.09 38.32
C HIS A 380 17.33 -24.50 38.07
N ILE A 381 16.83 -25.54 38.75
CA ILE A 381 17.26 -26.93 38.51
C ILE A 381 17.10 -27.33 37.03
N TRP A 382 15.98 -26.97 36.39
CA TRP A 382 15.74 -27.27 34.98
C TRP A 382 16.76 -26.62 34.05
N ASP A 383 17.17 -25.38 34.33
CA ASP A 383 18.15 -24.67 33.52
C ASP A 383 19.52 -25.38 33.53
N VAL A 384 19.86 -26.07 34.62
CA VAL A 384 21.06 -26.91 34.69
C VAL A 384 20.91 -28.14 33.81
N ILE A 385 19.77 -28.85 33.95
CA ILE A 385 19.50 -30.07 33.18
C ILE A 385 19.50 -29.81 31.67
N VAL A 386 19.00 -28.66 31.21
CA VAL A 386 19.02 -28.28 29.79
C VAL A 386 20.28 -27.54 29.35
N GLY A 387 21.31 -27.47 30.20
CA GLY A 387 22.62 -26.88 29.87
C GLY A 387 22.65 -25.35 29.78
N ARG A 388 21.62 -24.65 30.24
CA ARG A 388 21.59 -23.17 30.33
C ARG A 388 22.41 -22.65 31.52
N ARG A 389 22.63 -23.49 32.52
CA ARG A 389 23.44 -23.20 33.72
C ARG A 389 24.35 -24.38 34.03
N GLN A 390 25.49 -24.09 34.65
CA GLN A 390 26.42 -25.13 35.09
C GLN A 390 26.01 -25.80 36.41
N SER A 391 25.34 -25.08 37.32
CA SER A 391 24.86 -25.64 38.59
C SER A 391 23.68 -24.85 39.17
N ALA A 392 22.96 -25.48 40.10
CA ALA A 392 21.88 -24.86 40.88
C ALA A 392 22.02 -25.30 42.34
N GLY A 393 22.11 -24.33 43.26
CA GLY A 393 22.40 -24.59 44.68
C GLY A 393 23.78 -25.21 44.94
N GLY A 394 24.73 -25.09 43.99
CA GLY A 394 26.06 -25.69 44.07
C GLY A 394 26.18 -27.11 43.48
N TYR A 395 25.08 -27.65 42.96
CA TYR A 395 24.98 -29.04 42.48
C TYR A 395 24.74 -29.14 40.97
N ILE A 396 25.18 -30.26 40.39
CA ILE A 396 24.84 -30.71 39.04
C ILE A 396 23.50 -31.45 39.12
N TRP A 397 22.66 -31.31 38.10
CA TRP A 397 21.34 -31.91 38.04
C TRP A 397 21.13 -32.62 36.71
N GLY A 398 20.52 -33.80 36.74
CA GLY A 398 20.20 -34.58 35.54
C GLY A 398 18.88 -35.32 35.70
N TYR A 399 18.21 -35.62 34.59
CA TYR A 399 17.10 -36.59 34.64
C TYR A 399 17.66 -37.96 34.98
N GLN A 400 16.92 -38.71 35.80
CA GLN A 400 17.13 -40.14 35.95
C GLN A 400 16.63 -40.76 34.65
N GLU A 401 17.53 -41.02 33.71
CA GLU A 401 17.17 -41.71 32.47
C GLU A 401 16.64 -43.11 32.83
N LEU A 402 15.40 -43.40 32.42
CA LEU A 402 14.93 -44.77 32.27
C LEU A 402 15.34 -45.24 30.88
N ASP A 403 16.65 -45.33 30.63
CA ASP A 403 17.15 -46.21 29.58
C ASP A 403 17.59 -47.51 30.28
N MET A 404 16.59 -48.38 30.42
CA MET A 404 16.83 -49.80 30.20
C MET A 404 17.17 -49.97 28.71
N ASN A 405 18.19 -50.78 28.43
CA ASN A 405 18.42 -51.36 27.10
C ASN A 405 17.14 -51.86 26.44
#